data_AF-A0A6B0T0R9-F1
#
_entry.id   AF-A0A6B0T0R9-F1
#
_cell.length_a   1.000
_cell.length_b   1.000
_cell.length_c   1.000
_cell.angle_alpha   90.00
_cell.angle_beta   90.00
_cell.angle_gamma   90.00
#
_symmetry.space_group_name_H-M   'P 1'
#
loop_
_entity.id
_entity.type
_entity.pdbx_description
1 polymer ?
#
loop_
_entity_poly.entity_id
_entity_poly.type
_entity_poly.pdbx_seq_one_letter_code
_entity_poly.pdbx_strand_id
1 'polypeptide(L)'
;MISIRKSGSIGVNRAAPEEFFGDNEGAVLYFDEDANRIGIEPVADADADDAAYTVSVTDSGGTIAPKAFLETYDLVRTSRRSTTPRGPTTTSSR
;
A
#
# COMPACT_ATOMS: atom_id res chain seq x y z
N MET A 1 4.18 -15.09 -3.23
CA MET A 1 5.00 -13.85 -3.28
C MET A 1 4.07 -12.65 -3.28
N ILE A 2 4.38 -11.64 -2.47
CA ILE A 2 3.63 -10.38 -2.37
C ILE A 2 4.61 -9.25 -2.71
N SER A 3 4.18 -8.28 -3.52
CA SER A 3 5.03 -7.17 -3.97
C SER A 3 4.25 -5.86 -3.94
N ILE A 4 4.84 -4.81 -3.37
CA ILE A 4 4.29 -3.46 -3.44
C ILE A 4 4.88 -2.76 -4.67
N ARG A 5 4.01 -2.29 -5.56
CA ARG A 5 4.39 -1.56 -6.78
C ARG A 5 4.53 -0.08 -6.47
N LYS A 6 5.41 0.59 -7.21
CA LYS A 6 5.67 2.04 -7.10
C LYS A 6 4.43 2.91 -7.37
N SER A 7 3.41 2.35 -8.02
CA SER A 7 2.11 2.97 -8.28
C SER A 7 1.19 3.01 -7.06
N GLY A 8 1.56 2.38 -5.93
CA GLY A 8 0.69 2.25 -4.75
C GLY A 8 -0.32 1.11 -4.88
N SER A 9 0.07 0.01 -5.53
CA SER A 9 -0.73 -1.22 -5.62
C SER A 9 0.05 -2.42 -5.11
N ILE A 10 -0.65 -3.39 -4.52
CA ILE A 10 -0.08 -4.63 -4.00
C ILE A 10 -0.38 -5.74 -5.00
N GLY A 11 0.67 -6.29 -5.60
CA GLY A 11 0.58 -7.48 -6.43
C GLY A 11 0.75 -8.73 -5.58
N VAL A 12 -0.20 -9.64 -5.68
CA VAL A 12 -0.24 -10.91 -4.97
C VAL A 12 -0.13 -12.05 -6.00
N ASN A 13 0.78 -13.00 -5.76
CA ASN A 13 0.90 -14.20 -6.59
C ASN A 13 -0.39 -15.03 -6.49
N ARG A 14 -0.80 -15.66 -7.60
CA ARG A 14 -1.98 -16.52 -7.76
C ARG A 14 -2.31 -17.44 -6.59
N ALA A 15 -1.33 -18.06 -5.94
CA ALA A 15 -1.58 -18.95 -4.81
C ALA A 15 -2.27 -18.25 -3.61
N ALA A 16 -2.00 -16.96 -3.40
CA ALA A 16 -2.54 -16.23 -2.26
C ALA A 16 -4.04 -15.92 -2.37
N PRO A 17 -4.58 -15.38 -3.48
CA PRO A 17 -6.02 -15.19 -3.60
C PRO A 17 -6.78 -16.53 -3.58
N GLU A 18 -6.26 -17.60 -4.18
CA GLU A 18 -6.89 -18.92 -4.14
C GLU A 18 -6.96 -19.50 -2.70
N GLU A 19 -5.94 -19.28 -1.88
CA GLU A 19 -5.86 -19.84 -0.52
C GLU A 19 -6.53 -18.96 0.55
N PHE A 20 -6.44 -17.64 0.42
CA PHE A 20 -6.84 -16.69 1.47
C PHE A 20 -8.03 -15.80 1.11
N PHE A 21 -8.23 -15.46 -0.17
CA PHE A 21 -9.30 -14.55 -0.59
C PHE A 21 -10.52 -15.31 -1.10
N GLY A 22 -10.35 -16.48 -1.72
CA GLY A 22 -11.47 -17.24 -2.29
C GLY A 22 -12.23 -16.40 -3.32
N ASP A 23 -13.55 -16.28 -3.12
CA ASP A 23 -14.47 -15.51 -3.97
C ASP A 23 -14.68 -14.06 -3.47
N ASN A 24 -13.92 -13.60 -2.48
CA ASN A 24 -14.08 -12.26 -1.91
C ASN A 24 -13.51 -11.19 -2.86
N GLU A 25 -14.34 -10.19 -3.17
CA GLU A 25 -13.97 -9.09 -4.09
C GLU A 25 -13.43 -7.84 -3.38
N GLY A 26 -13.50 -7.81 -2.05
CA GLY A 26 -12.95 -6.73 -1.22
C GLY A 26 -11.88 -7.20 -0.25
N ALA A 27 -11.07 -6.26 0.24
CA ALA A 27 -10.19 -6.50 1.37
C ALA A 27 -9.94 -5.25 2.20
N VAL A 28 -10.02 -5.40 3.52
CA VAL A 28 -9.68 -4.37 4.49
C VAL A 28 -8.20 -4.51 4.86
N LEU A 29 -7.49 -3.38 4.93
CA LEU A 29 -6.08 -3.35 5.31
C LEU A 29 -5.91 -2.70 6.68
N TYR A 30 -5.08 -3.31 7.51
CA TYR A 30 -4.70 -2.79 8.83
C TYR A 30 -3.18 -2.71 8.94
N PHE A 31 -2.69 -1.61 9.50
CA PHE A 31 -1.26 -1.42 9.76
C PHE A 31 -0.99 -1.66 11.24
N ASP A 32 -0.15 -2.65 11.51
CA ASP A 32 0.41 -2.93 12.83
C ASP A 32 1.76 -2.19 12.91
N GLU A 33 1.75 -1.04 13.59
CA GLU A 33 2.94 -0.20 13.79
C GLU A 33 3.99 -0.89 14.66
N ASP A 34 3.55 -1.69 15.64
CA ASP A 34 4.43 -2.36 16.60
C ASP A 34 5.24 -3.47 15.92
N ALA A 35 4.59 -4.25 15.07
CA ALA A 35 5.23 -5.31 14.30
C ALA A 35 5.79 -4.82 12.95
N ASN A 36 5.48 -3.59 12.55
CA ASN A 36 5.73 -3.03 11.22
C ASN A 36 5.19 -3.96 10.11
N ARG A 37 3.92 -4.37 10.24
CA ARG A 37 3.25 -5.33 9.34
C ARG A 37 1.94 -4.76 8.83
N ILE A 38 1.59 -5.16 7.61
CA ILE A 38 0.27 -4.92 7.04
C ILE A 38 -0.47 -6.23 7.10
N GLY A 39 -1.63 -6.24 7.72
CA GLY A 39 -2.56 -7.35 7.56
C GLY A 39 -3.66 -6.99 6.58
N ILE A 40 -4.17 -8.04 5.94
CA ILE A 40 -5.15 -7.95 4.87
C ILE A 40 -6.24 -8.94 5.21
N GLU A 41 -7.45 -8.44 5.39
CA GLU A 41 -8.63 -9.24 5.68
C GLU A 41 -9.56 -9.22 4.46
N PRO A 42 -9.78 -10.36 3.80
CA PRO A 42 -10.70 -10.44 2.68
C PRO A 42 -12.14 -10.28 3.17
N VAL A 43 -12.91 -9.47 2.45
CA VAL A 43 -14.33 -9.21 2.71
C VAL A 43 -15.13 -9.47 1.44
N ALA A 44 -16.38 -9.91 1.60
CA ALA A 44 -17.23 -10.34 0.50
C ALA A 44 -17.28 -9.33 -0.66
N ASP A 45 -17.37 -8.04 -0.31
CA ASP A 45 -17.49 -6.95 -1.28
C ASP A 45 -16.67 -5.72 -0.84
N ALA A 46 -16.27 -4.89 -1.80
CA ALA A 46 -15.60 -3.62 -1.56
C ALA A 46 -16.53 -2.56 -0.93
N ASP A 47 -17.85 -2.75 -0.98
CA ASP A 47 -18.83 -1.91 -0.29
C ASP A 47 -19.15 -2.42 1.15
N ALA A 48 -18.51 -3.50 1.60
CA ALA A 48 -18.77 -4.06 2.92
C ALA A 48 -18.23 -3.18 4.06
N ASP A 49 -17.23 -2.34 3.79
CA ASP A 49 -16.61 -1.43 4.77
C ASP A 49 -16.07 -0.19 4.04
N ASP A 50 -16.15 1.00 4.67
CA ASP A 50 -15.56 2.24 4.13
C ASP A 50 -14.03 2.14 3.93
N ALA A 51 -13.37 1.23 4.66
CA ALA A 51 -11.95 0.92 4.54
C ALA A 51 -11.66 -0.28 3.63
N ALA A 52 -12.68 -0.88 3.00
CA ALA A 52 -12.49 -1.96 2.06
C ALA A 52 -11.95 -1.43 0.73
N TYR A 53 -10.92 -2.12 0.22
CA TYR A 53 -10.35 -1.87 -1.09
C TYR A 53 -10.75 -2.99 -2.03
N THR A 54 -11.05 -2.64 -3.28
CA THR A 54 -11.33 -3.61 -4.33
C THR A 54 -10.12 -4.50 -4.58
N VAL A 55 -10.37 -5.80 -4.58
CA VAL A 55 -9.40 -6.84 -4.94
C VAL A 55 -9.74 -7.33 -6.34
N SER A 56 -8.83 -7.11 -7.28
CA SER A 56 -8.96 -7.67 -8.63
C SER A 56 -8.20 -8.99 -8.68
N VAL A 57 -8.93 -10.11 -8.63
CA VAL A 57 -8.38 -11.45 -8.85
C VAL A 57 -8.47 -11.78 -10.33
N THR A 58 -7.36 -12.23 -10.91
CA THR A 58 -7.26 -12.68 -12.30
C THR A 58 -6.60 -14.06 -12.36
N ASP A 59 -6.67 -14.75 -13.49
CA ASP A 59 -5.96 -16.02 -13.70
C ASP A 59 -4.44 -15.95 -13.47
N SER A 60 -3.86 -14.76 -13.57
CA SER A 60 -2.41 -14.56 -13.39
C SER A 60 -2.02 -14.14 -11.96
N GLY A 61 -2.99 -13.83 -11.09
CA GLY A 61 -2.75 -13.37 -9.73
C GLY A 61 -3.77 -12.35 -9.24
N GLY A 62 -3.56 -11.88 -8.01
CA GLY A 62 -4.36 -10.84 -7.37
C GLY A 62 -3.69 -9.47 -7.43
N THR A 63 -4.49 -8.42 -7.55
CA THR A 63 -4.03 -7.03 -7.37
C THR A 63 -4.97 -6.31 -6.43
N ILE A 64 -4.42 -5.70 -5.39
CA ILE A 64 -5.14 -4.83 -4.46
C ILE A 64 -4.65 -3.40 -4.71
N ALA A 65 -5.57 -2.44 -4.75
CA ALA A 65 -5.23 -1.03 -4.98
C ALA A 65 -5.42 -0.16 -3.72
N PRO A 66 -4.68 -0.40 -2.61
CA PRO A 66 -4.86 0.33 -1.36
C PRO A 66 -4.06 1.62 -1.35
N LYS A 67 -4.19 2.43 -2.41
CA LYS A 67 -3.32 3.59 -2.63
C LYS A 67 -3.42 4.59 -1.47
N ALA A 68 -4.64 4.91 -1.05
CA ALA A 68 -4.89 5.85 0.05
C ALA A 68 -4.29 5.35 1.38
N PHE A 69 -4.42 4.06 1.68
CA PHE A 69 -3.82 3.45 2.87
C PHE A 69 -2.29 3.54 2.85
N LEU A 70 -1.66 3.15 1.74
CA LEU A 70 -0.20 3.18 1.66
C LEU A 70 0.37 4.61 1.68
N GLU A 71 -0.36 5.60 1.17
CA GLU A 71 -0.01 7.02 1.28
C GLU A 71 -0.17 7.53 2.71
N THR A 72 -1.21 7.09 3.43
CA THR A 72 -1.47 7.48 4.83
C THR A 72 -0.32 7.08 5.75
N TYR A 73 0.24 5.89 5.56
CA TYR A 73 1.33 5.35 6.38
C TYR A 73 2.73 5.54 5.75
N ASP A 74 2.86 6.35 4.69
CA ASP A 74 4.12 6.62 3.97
C ASP A 74 4.86 5.32 3.51
N LEU A 75 4.10 4.25 3.25
CA LEU A 75 4.60 2.93 2.89
C LEU A 75 4.97 2.84 1.40
N VAL A 76 4.40 3.71 0.56
CA VAL A 76 4.94 3.97 -0.77
C VAL A 76 5.85 5.16 -0.66
N ARG A 77 7.08 5.03 -1.15
CA ARG A 77 8.06 6.11 -1.18
C ARG A 77 7.54 7.28 -2.02
N THR A 78 6.79 8.20 -1.42
CA THR A 78 6.75 9.57 -1.93
C THR A 78 8.16 10.06 -1.69
N SER A 79 8.87 10.45 -2.74
CA SER A 79 10.11 11.19 -2.52
C SER A 79 9.73 12.54 -1.94
N ARG A 80 9.41 12.61 -0.65
CA ARG A 80 9.53 13.84 0.11
C ARG A 80 11.02 14.12 0.11
N ARG A 81 11.47 14.86 -0.91
CA ARG A 81 12.73 15.56 -0.84
C ARG A 81 12.61 16.42 0.41
N SER A 82 13.24 15.99 1.50
CA SER A 82 13.66 16.87 2.57
C SER A 82 14.61 17.87 1.92
N THR A 83 14.06 18.90 1.29
CA THR A 83 14.82 20.10 0.98
C THR A 83 15.07 20.76 2.32
N THR A 84 16.11 20.30 3.01
CA THR A 84 16.79 21.14 3.99
C THR A 84 17.05 22.45 3.25
N PRO A 85 16.51 23.60 3.70
CA PRO A 85 16.85 24.85 3.07
C PRO A 85 18.38 24.95 3.19
N ARG A 86 19.09 25.02 2.05
CA ARG A 86 20.49 25.41 2.07
C ARG A 86 20.52 26.75 2.80
N GLY A 87 21.09 26.76 4.00
CA GLY A 87 21.31 27.99 4.75
C GLY A 87 22.05 28.99 3.86
N PRO A 88 21.83 30.30 4.05
CA PRO A 88 22.47 31.32 3.23
C PRO A 88 23.99 31.13 3.30
N THR A 89 24.62 30.96 2.13
CA THR A 89 26.08 31.04 2.00
C THR A 89 26.51 32.44 2.39
N THR A 90 27.01 32.61 3.61
CA THR A 90 27.70 33.83 4.01
C THR A 90 29.03 33.87 3.27
N THR A 91 29.03 34.49 2.09
CA THR A 91 30.25 35.02 1.48
C THR A 91 30.70 36.19 2.35
N SER A 92 31.58 35.92 3.31
CA SER A 92 32.30 36.97 4.04
C SER A 92 33.53 37.35 3.21
N SER A 93 33.39 38.40 2.42
CA SER A 93 34.50 39.09 1.76
C SER A 93 34.83 40.37 2.52
N ARG A 94 35.91 40.33 3.31
CA ARG A 94 36.95 41.36 3.52
C ARG A 94 37.70 41.14 4.83
#